data_AF-X1NNU6-F1
#
_entry.id   AF-X1NNU6-F1
#
_cell.length_a   1.000
_cell.length_b   1.000
_cell.length_c   1.000
_cell.angle_alpha   90.00
_cell.angle_beta   90.00
_cell.angle_gamma   90.00
#
_symmetry.space_group_name_H-M   'P 1'
#
loop_
_entity.id
_entity.type
_entity.pdbx_description
1 polymer ?
#
loop_
_entity_poly.entity_id
_entity_poly.type
_entity_poly.pdbx_seq_one_letter_code
_entity_poly.pdbx_strand_id
1 'polypeptide(L)'
;MLLLIDNYDSFTYNLFQYLSELREEVIVVRNDKMSLDEMEKLSPQRIVISPGPGAPEQAGISNEVVRHFGSRLPILGVCLGHQCIGYCYGARVDRAGEIKHGKSSLIYHD
;
A
#
# COMPACT_ATOMS: atom_id res chain seq x y z
N MET A 1 -11.41 -7.87 -9.01
CA MET A 1 -10.67 -8.24 -7.78
C MET A 1 -9.60 -7.19 -7.46
N LEU A 2 -9.57 -6.76 -6.20
CA LEU A 2 -8.58 -5.85 -5.62
C LEU A 2 -7.64 -6.66 -4.71
N LEU A 3 -6.34 -6.49 -4.89
CA LEU A 3 -5.33 -7.08 -4.01
C LEU A 3 -4.89 -6.05 -2.96
N LEU A 4 -5.10 -6.35 -1.68
CA LEU A 4 -4.68 -5.53 -0.55
C LEU A 4 -3.42 -6.15 0.09
N ILE A 5 -2.27 -5.48 -0.07
CA ILE A 5 -1.02 -5.87 0.57
C ILE A 5 -1.01 -5.32 1.99
N ASP A 6 -1.02 -6.21 2.99
CA ASP A 6 -0.95 -5.90 4.41
C ASP A 6 0.49 -5.86 4.90
N ASN A 7 0.94 -4.67 5.32
CA ASN A 7 2.22 -4.45 6.00
C ASN A 7 2.10 -4.61 7.53
N TYR A 8 1.25 -5.53 7.99
CA TYR A 8 0.98 -5.82 9.41
C TYR A 8 0.44 -4.62 10.17
N ASP A 9 -0.52 -3.90 9.58
CA ASP A 9 -1.08 -2.70 10.17
C ASP A 9 -2.44 -2.92 10.83
N SER A 10 -2.67 -2.19 11.92
CA SER A 10 -3.92 -2.24 12.69
C SER A 10 -5.15 -1.73 11.92
N PHE A 11 -4.97 -0.91 10.88
CA PHE A 11 -6.05 -0.33 10.08
C PHE A 11 -6.33 -1.11 8.77
N THR A 12 -5.57 -2.17 8.47
CA THR A 12 -5.82 -3.02 7.29
C THR A 12 -7.25 -3.55 7.25
N TYR A 13 -7.81 -3.93 8.40
CA TYR A 13 -9.21 -4.38 8.50
C TYR A 13 -10.20 -3.29 8.07
N ASN A 14 -9.95 -2.03 8.47
CA ASN A 14 -10.84 -0.92 8.10
C ASN A 14 -10.81 -0.66 6.59
N LEU A 15 -9.63 -0.76 5.96
CA LEU A 15 -9.52 -0.68 4.50
C LEU A 15 -10.26 -1.83 3.82
N PHE A 16 -10.03 -3.08 4.26
CA PHE A 16 -10.72 -4.25 3.73
C PHE A 16 -12.24 -4.10 3.84
N GLN A 17 -12.74 -3.68 5.01
CA GLN A 17 -14.17 -3.52 5.26
C GLN A 17 -14.76 -2.47 4.31
N TYR A 18 -14.17 -1.28 4.24
CA TYR A 18 -14.70 -0.20 3.40
C TYR A 18 -14.69 -0.57 1.91
N LEU A 19 -13.62 -1.19 1.42
CA LEU A 19 -13.55 -1.67 0.03
C LEU A 19 -14.60 -2.77 -0.24
N SER A 20 -14.83 -3.67 0.72
CA SER A 20 -15.87 -4.70 0.62
C SER A 20 -17.28 -4.10 0.62
N GLU A 21 -17.53 -3.04 1.40
CA GLU A 21 -18.80 -2.30 1.40
C GLU A 21 -19.08 -1.64 0.04
N LEU A 22 -18.02 -1.23 -0.67
CA LEU A 22 -18.10 -0.76 -2.07
C LEU A 22 -18.31 -1.89 -3.09
N ARG A 23 -18.55 -3.13 -2.62
CA ARG A 23 -18.77 -4.33 -3.43
C ARG A 23 -17.55 -4.76 -4.26
N GLU A 24 -16.35 -4.36 -3.85
CA GLU A 24 -15.13 -4.92 -4.41
C GLU A 24 -14.84 -6.30 -3.80
N GLU A 25 -14.42 -7.23 -4.64
CA GLU A 25 -13.82 -8.49 -4.20
C GLU A 25 -12.38 -8.21 -3.76
N VAL A 26 -12.11 -8.28 -2.46
CA VAL A 26 -10.80 -7.97 -1.87
C VAL A 26 -10.10 -9.24 -1.41
N ILE A 27 -8.88 -9.47 -1.91
CA ILE A 27 -7.95 -10.47 -1.36
C ILE A 27 -6.89 -9.74 -0.55
N VAL A 28 -6.74 -10.12 0.72
CA VAL A 28 -5.71 -9.57 1.61
C VAL A 28 -4.54 -10.53 1.69
N VAL A 29 -3.32 -10.05 1.44
CA VAL A 29 -2.09 -10.83 1.58
C VAL A 29 -1.07 -10.04 2.38
N ARG A 30 -0.39 -10.71 3.30
CA ARG A 30 0.71 -10.08 4.05
C ARG A 30 1.93 -9.95 3.14
N ASN A 31 2.70 -8.89 3.36
CA ASN A 31 3.86 -8.51 2.54
C ASN A 31 5.01 -9.54 2.46
N ASP A 32 4.92 -10.64 3.21
CA ASP A 32 5.88 -11.73 3.29
C ASP A 32 5.27 -13.12 3.04
N LYS A 33 4.00 -13.20 2.62
CA LYS A 33 3.27 -14.49 2.47
C LYS A 33 2.92 -14.87 1.03
N MET A 34 3.23 -14.02 0.06
CA MET A 34 2.94 -14.29 -1.36
C MET A 34 4.01 -13.67 -2.24
N SER A 35 4.44 -14.39 -3.27
CA SER A 35 5.39 -13.94 -4.28
C SER A 35 4.71 -13.17 -5.42
N LEU A 36 5.48 -12.40 -6.20
CA LEU A 36 4.96 -11.69 -7.37
C LEU A 36 4.34 -12.64 -8.41
N ASP A 37 4.94 -13.81 -8.63
CA ASP A 37 4.45 -14.80 -9.60
C ASP A 37 3.09 -15.37 -9.17
N GLU A 38 2.88 -15.57 -7.87
CA GLU A 38 1.58 -15.96 -7.32
C GLU A 38 0.55 -14.83 -7.47
N MET A 39 0.95 -13.57 -7.25
CA MET A 39 0.08 -12.41 -7.45
C MET A 39 -0.33 -12.24 -8.92
N GLU A 40 0.57 -12.47 -9.88
CA GLU A 40 0.25 -12.44 -11.32
C GLU A 40 -0.82 -13.49 -11.66
N LYS A 41 -0.71 -14.70 -11.09
CA LYS A 41 -1.72 -15.77 -11.29
C LYS A 41 -3.10 -15.40 -10.74
N LEU A 42 -3.17 -14.56 -9.71
CA LEU A 42 -4.44 -14.03 -9.21
C LEU A 42 -5.07 -13.00 -10.17
N SER A 43 -4.29 -12.45 -11.10
CA SER A 43 -4.75 -11.45 -12.09
C SER A 43 -5.51 -10.27 -11.46
N PRO A 44 -4.92 -9.55 -10.50
CA PRO A 44 -5.56 -8.40 -9.87
C PRO A 44 -5.79 -7.26 -10.88
N GLN A 45 -6.88 -6.53 -10.69
CA GLN A 45 -7.21 -5.38 -11.54
C GLN A 45 -6.69 -4.06 -10.96
N ARG A 46 -6.39 -4.06 -9.65
CA ARG A 46 -5.93 -2.90 -8.86
C ARG A 46 -5.31 -3.40 -7.56
N ILE A 47 -4.39 -2.60 -7.04
CA ILE A 47 -3.64 -2.94 -5.83
C ILE A 47 -3.76 -1.80 -4.82
N VAL A 48 -3.98 -2.15 -3.56
CA VAL A 48 -3.84 -1.24 -2.42
C VAL A 48 -2.69 -1.73 -1.56
N ILE A 49 -1.77 -0.85 -1.20
CA ILE A 49 -0.70 -1.15 -0.24
C ILE A 49 -1.04 -0.44 1.06
N SER A 50 -1.25 -1.22 2.12
CA SER A 50 -1.70 -0.73 3.41
C SER A 50 -0.65 0.16 4.10
N PRO A 51 -1.05 0.89 5.15
CA PRO A 51 -0.12 1.41 6.14
C PRO A 51 0.70 0.28 6.76
N GLY A 52 1.72 0.65 7.51
CA GLY A 52 2.57 -0.28 8.26
C GLY A 52 3.61 0.48 9.07
N PRO A 53 4.26 -0.18 10.04
CA PRO A 53 5.38 0.39 10.75
C PRO A 53 6.64 0.44 9.87
N GLY A 54 7.60 1.27 10.26
CA GLY A 54 8.93 1.30 9.64
C GLY A 54 9.03 2.21 8.42
N ALA A 55 10.00 1.89 7.55
CA ALA A 55 10.34 2.65 6.35
C ALA A 55 10.25 1.75 5.10
N PRO A 56 10.19 2.32 3.88
CA PRO A 56 10.08 1.55 2.65
C PRO A 56 11.08 0.41 2.50
N GLU A 57 12.32 0.57 2.97
CA GLU A 57 13.37 -0.44 2.94
C GLU A 57 13.03 -1.73 3.71
N GLN A 58 12.03 -1.66 4.60
CA GLN A 58 11.59 -2.74 5.47
C GLN A 58 10.17 -3.24 5.11
N ALA A 59 9.57 -2.72 4.03
CA ALA A 59 8.16 -2.95 3.68
C ALA A 59 7.88 -4.31 2.99
N GLY A 60 8.72 -5.32 3.24
CA GLY A 60 8.63 -6.63 2.60
C GLY A 60 8.60 -6.51 1.07
N ILE A 61 7.71 -7.24 0.42
CA ILE A 61 7.55 -7.25 -1.04
C ILE A 61 6.90 -5.96 -1.62
N SER A 62 6.48 -5.01 -0.77
CA SER A 62 5.67 -3.87 -1.21
C SER A 62 6.38 -3.00 -2.27
N ASN A 63 7.69 -2.82 -2.16
CA ASN A 63 8.45 -2.08 -3.17
C ASN A 63 8.51 -2.83 -4.50
N GLU A 64 8.72 -4.13 -4.45
CA GLU A 64 8.74 -5.02 -5.61
C GLU A 64 7.37 -5.02 -6.29
N VAL A 65 6.28 -5.03 -5.53
CA VAL A 65 4.91 -4.87 -6.04
C VAL A 65 4.74 -3.56 -6.80
N VAL A 66 5.20 -2.43 -6.24
CA VAL A 66 5.15 -1.13 -6.93
C VAL A 66 5.94 -1.18 -8.23
N ARG A 67 7.20 -1.66 -8.21
CA ARG A 67 8.05 -1.70 -9.40
C ARG A 67 7.50 -2.63 -10.48
N HIS A 68 6.93 -3.77 -10.09
CA HIS A 68 6.46 -4.81 -11.00
C HIS A 68 5.09 -4.51 -11.63
N PHE A 69 4.16 -3.97 -10.84
CA PHE A 69 2.78 -3.73 -11.28
C PHE A 69 2.47 -2.27 -11.60
N GLY A 70 3.22 -1.30 -11.06
CA GLY A 70 2.85 0.13 -11.08
C GLY A 70 2.78 0.77 -12.47
N SER A 71 3.39 0.17 -13.49
CA SER A 71 3.28 0.61 -14.89
C SER A 71 2.05 0.07 -15.63
N ARG A 72 1.36 -0.93 -15.07
CA ARG A 72 0.28 -1.69 -15.73
C ARG A 72 -1.04 -1.65 -14.98
N LEU A 73 -0.99 -1.56 -13.64
CA LEU A 73 -2.16 -1.59 -12.77
C LEU A 73 -2.24 -0.32 -11.93
N PRO A 74 -3.45 0.20 -11.65
CA PRO A 74 -3.64 1.24 -10.66
C PRO A 74 -3.19 0.77 -9.27
N ILE A 75 -2.35 1.57 -8.61
CA ILE A 75 -1.88 1.33 -7.24
C ILE A 75 -2.23 2.51 -6.35
N LEU A 76 -2.90 2.24 -5.23
CA LEU A 76 -3.10 3.19 -4.14
C LEU A 76 -2.23 2.79 -2.94
N GLY A 77 -1.34 3.68 -2.51
CA GLY A 77 -0.53 3.49 -1.30
C GLY A 77 -1.02 4.38 -0.17
N VAL A 78 -1.15 3.82 1.04
CA VAL A 78 -1.54 4.58 2.25
C VAL A 78 -0.41 4.54 3.27
N CYS A 79 -0.03 5.70 3.84
CA CYS A 79 1.07 5.81 4.80
C CYS A 79 2.37 5.16 4.28
N LEU A 80 2.83 4.04 4.86
CA LEU A 80 3.99 3.28 4.36
C LEU A 80 3.82 2.90 2.88
N GLY A 81 2.61 2.51 2.44
CA GLY A 81 2.36 2.23 1.03
C GLY A 81 2.58 3.44 0.12
N HIS A 82 2.23 4.65 0.58
CA HIS A 82 2.51 5.90 -0.16
C HIS A 82 4.03 6.16 -0.24
N GLN A 83 4.73 5.95 0.88
CA GLN A 83 6.19 6.09 0.94
C GLN A 83 6.90 5.08 0.02
N CYS A 84 6.43 3.84 -0.08
CA CYS A 84 6.98 2.82 -0.98
C CYS A 84 6.87 3.27 -2.45
N ILE A 85 5.74 3.88 -2.83
CA ILE A 85 5.56 4.42 -4.19
C ILE A 85 6.61 5.49 -4.48
N GLY A 86 6.69 6.50 -3.63
CA GLY A 86 7.68 7.57 -3.78
C GLY A 86 9.11 7.03 -3.84
N TYR A 87 9.48 6.16 -2.90
CA TYR A 87 10.79 5.53 -2.81
C TYR A 87 11.16 4.76 -4.09
N CYS A 88 10.24 3.96 -4.63
CA CYS A 88 10.49 3.18 -5.85
C CYS A 88 10.72 4.06 -7.10
N TYR A 89 10.17 5.27 -7.12
CA TYR A 89 10.37 6.25 -8.18
C TYR A 89 11.42 7.32 -7.84
N GLY A 90 12.27 7.06 -6.84
CA GLY A 90 13.45 7.90 -6.53
C GLY A 90 13.20 9.07 -5.60
N ALA A 91 12.01 9.17 -4.97
CA ALA A 91 11.78 10.16 -3.93
C ALA A 91 12.53 9.81 -2.64
N ARG A 92 12.93 10.86 -1.91
CA ARG A 92 13.53 10.71 -0.58
C ARG A 92 12.42 10.63 0.49
N VAL A 93 12.42 9.56 1.28
CA VAL A 93 11.56 9.41 2.47
C VAL A 93 12.41 9.68 3.70
N ASP A 94 12.01 10.63 4.54
CA ASP A 94 12.76 11.05 5.72
C ASP A 94 11.82 11.54 6.84
N ARG A 95 12.37 11.86 8.00
CA ARG A 95 11.64 12.32 9.17
C ARG A 95 11.02 13.70 8.92
N ALA A 96 9.74 13.83 9.26
CA ALA A 96 8.97 15.06 9.13
C ALA A 96 9.30 16.17 10.17
N GLY A 97 10.22 15.91 11.11
CA GLY A 97 10.60 16.85 12.18
C GLY A 97 9.59 16.98 13.33
N GLU A 98 8.29 16.94 13.07
CA GLU A 98 7.22 16.96 14.08
C GLU A 98 6.34 15.70 13.99
N ILE A 99 5.89 15.18 15.14
CA ILE A 99 4.91 14.10 15.22
C ILE A 99 3.50 14.67 15.02
N LYS A 100 2.76 14.13 14.05
CA LYS A 100 1.43 14.61 13.64
C LYS A 100 0.26 13.66 13.97
N HIS A 101 0.49 12.51 14.60
CA HIS A 101 -0.58 11.54 14.88
C HIS A 101 -1.72 12.19 15.70
N GLY A 102 -2.97 11.96 15.27
CA GLY A 102 -4.17 12.55 15.90
C GLY A 102 -4.45 14.02 15.54
N LYS A 103 -3.64 14.66 14.68
CA LYS A 103 -3.85 16.03 14.21
C LYS A 103 -4.29 16.03 12.75
N SER A 104 -5.29 16.84 12.41
CA SER A 104 -5.69 17.05 11.02
C SER A 104 -4.77 18.08 10.33
N SER A 105 -4.65 17.96 9.02
CA SER A 105 -4.02 18.95 8.14
C SER A 105 -4.95 19.20 6.96
N LEU A 106 -5.00 20.44 6.49
CA LEU A 106 -5.71 20.76 5.25
C LEU A 106 -4.87 20.29 4.07
N ILE A 107 -5.47 19.48 3.20
CA ILE A 107 -4.88 19.01 1.95
C ILE A 107 -5.57 19.77 0.82
N TYR A 108 -4.79 20.45 0.01
CA TYR A 108 -5.25 21.17 -1.18
C TYR A 108 -4.80 20.39 -2.41
N HIS A 109 -5.69 20.24 -3.39
CA HIS A 109 -5.40 19.66 -4.70
C HIS A 109 -5.92 20.62 -5.78
N ASP A 110 -5.36 20.51 -6.99
CA ASP A 110 -5.80 21.28 -8.17
C ASP A 110 -7.11 20.73 -8.78
#